data_AF-A0AAE8ZUN4-F1
#
_entry.id   AF-A0AAE8ZUN4-F1
#
_cell.length_a   1.000
_cell.length_b   1.000
_cell.length_c   1.000
_cell.angle_alpha   90.00
_cell.angle_beta   90.00
_cell.angle_gamma   90.00
#
_symmetry.space_group_name_H-M   'P 1'
#
loop_
_entity.id
_entity.type
_entity.pdbx_description
1 polymer ?
#
loop_
_entity_poly.entity_id
_entity_poly.type
_entity_poly.pdbx_seq_one_letter_code
_entity_poly.pdbx_strand_id
1 'polypeptide(L)'
;MDIKKVAYGSGRSCFLEIVTNVCSQKSLIYLDTKYHNLLDILTEYTSEDNCDSFHDEWMARQCQPNMNKFLKEAENPTGNVSLYDLCDNVADCYSGLCHVNQDLTEALDEFCDMVEAKALEPKTFYSCMVKILKSDANLEYDCVRAKNRGSNGTEITMADRAVFMVDKECTRTVMEGMCETTAMSTFDEDWEKQQNSARNQSQII
;
A
#
# COMPACT_ATOMS: atom_id res chain seq x y z
N MET A 1 29.00 11.82 -14.25
CA MET A 1 29.05 10.35 -14.43
C MET A 1 27.68 9.84 -14.07
N ASP A 2 26.97 9.26 -15.03
CA ASP A 2 25.62 8.76 -14.81
C ASP A 2 25.67 7.43 -14.06
N ILE A 3 25.21 7.45 -12.80
CA ILE A 3 25.22 6.29 -11.90
C ILE A 3 24.36 5.15 -12.46
N LYS A 4 23.24 5.46 -13.15
CA LYS A 4 22.38 4.45 -13.77
C LYS A 4 23.08 3.77 -14.94
N LYS A 5 23.74 4.55 -15.80
CA LYS A 5 24.51 4.03 -16.94
C LYS A 5 25.63 3.08 -16.52
N VAL A 6 26.30 3.41 -15.42
CA VAL A 6 27.35 2.55 -14.83
C VAL A 6 26.73 1.27 -14.23
N ALA A 7 25.66 1.40 -13.45
CA ALA A 7 24.99 0.26 -12.84
C ALA A 7 24.44 -0.71 -13.90
N TYR A 8 23.69 -0.21 -14.88
CA TYR A 8 23.17 -1.01 -15.98
C TYR A 8 24.29 -1.63 -16.81
N GLY A 9 25.34 -0.86 -17.12
CA GLY A 9 26.53 -1.39 -17.80
C GLY A 9 27.17 -2.57 -17.07
N SER A 10 27.33 -2.47 -15.75
CA SER A 10 27.85 -3.57 -14.92
C SER A 10 26.91 -4.77 -14.83
N GLY A 11 25.60 -4.54 -14.95
CA GLY A 11 24.54 -5.56 -14.92
C GLY A 11 24.24 -6.24 -16.25
N ARG A 12 25.03 -6.02 -17.31
CA ARG A 12 24.78 -6.55 -18.65
C ARG A 12 24.51 -8.06 -18.68
N SER A 13 25.32 -8.85 -17.99
CA SER A 13 25.16 -10.31 -17.96
C SER A 13 23.82 -10.72 -17.35
N CYS A 14 23.41 -10.09 -16.24
CA CYS A 14 22.11 -10.30 -15.61
C CYS A 14 20.96 -9.96 -16.56
N PHE A 15 21.05 -8.81 -17.26
CA PHE A 15 20.06 -8.43 -18.26
C PHE A 15 19.94 -9.47 -19.38
N LEU A 16 21.07 -9.91 -19.94
CA LEU A 16 21.09 -10.89 -21.04
C LEU A 16 20.53 -12.26 -20.62
N GLU A 17 20.76 -12.67 -19.37
CA GLU A 17 20.18 -13.89 -18.80
C GLU A 17 18.65 -13.82 -18.74
N ILE A 18 18.10 -12.70 -18.29
CA ILE A 18 16.65 -12.48 -18.22
C ILE A 18 16.04 -12.52 -19.62
N VAL A 19 16.59 -11.74 -20.56
CA VAL A 19 15.98 -11.64 -21.89
C VAL A 19 16.09 -12.94 -22.67
N THR A 20 17.08 -13.79 -22.40
CA THR A 20 17.23 -15.12 -23.05
C THR A 20 15.99 -15.99 -22.87
N ASN A 21 15.29 -15.85 -21.75
CA ASN A 21 14.10 -16.64 -21.45
C ASN A 21 12.79 -16.01 -21.96
N VAL A 22 12.83 -14.76 -22.41
CA VAL A 22 11.63 -13.96 -22.74
C VAL A 22 11.60 -13.57 -24.22
N CYS A 23 12.76 -13.31 -24.81
CA CYS A 23 12.89 -12.71 -26.12
C CYS A 23 13.24 -13.74 -27.21
N SER A 24 12.90 -13.40 -28.46
CA SER A 24 13.28 -14.21 -29.62
C SER A 24 14.80 -14.17 -29.87
N GLN A 25 15.33 -15.19 -30.54
CA GLN A 25 16.76 -15.24 -30.90
C GLN A 25 17.25 -14.01 -31.66
N LYS A 26 16.41 -13.45 -32.55
CA LYS A 26 16.74 -12.22 -33.30
C LYS A 26 16.88 -11.02 -32.37
N SER A 27 15.97 -10.90 -31.39
CA SER A 27 16.00 -9.85 -30.38
C SER A 27 17.22 -9.97 -29.47
N LEU A 28 17.61 -11.19 -29.09
CA LEU A 28 18.81 -11.44 -28.28
C LEU A 28 20.08 -10.97 -28.98
N ILE A 29 20.25 -11.35 -30.25
CA ILE A 29 21.41 -10.92 -31.05
C ILE A 29 21.45 -9.39 -31.14
N TYR A 30 20.31 -8.76 -31.35
CA TYR A 30 20.21 -7.31 -31.41
C TYR A 30 20.59 -6.65 -30.08
N LEU A 31 19.99 -7.08 -28.97
CA LEU A 31 20.22 -6.55 -27.63
C LEU A 31 21.67 -6.73 -27.18
N ASP A 32 22.30 -7.86 -27.50
CA ASP A 32 23.71 -8.10 -27.19
C ASP A 32 24.63 -7.20 -28.03
N THR A 33 24.39 -7.11 -29.34
CA THR A 33 25.22 -6.32 -30.25
C THR A 33 25.06 -4.81 -30.03
N LYS A 34 23.87 -4.36 -29.61
CA LYS A 34 23.50 -2.96 -29.45
C LYS A 34 23.30 -2.56 -27.99
N TYR A 35 23.86 -3.32 -27.06
CA TYR A 35 23.65 -3.08 -25.63
C TYR A 35 24.03 -1.67 -25.19
N HIS A 36 25.13 -1.11 -25.71
CA HIS A 36 25.52 0.26 -25.38
C HIS A 36 24.47 1.29 -25.82
N ASN A 37 23.95 1.16 -27.04
CA ASN A 37 22.88 2.04 -27.53
C ASN A 37 21.60 1.90 -26.69
N LEU A 38 21.30 0.69 -26.21
CA LEU A 38 20.19 0.48 -25.28
C LEU A 38 20.44 1.21 -23.95
N LEU A 39 21.67 1.16 -23.41
CA LEU A 39 22.02 1.93 -22.22
C LEU A 39 21.82 3.41 -22.44
N ASP A 40 22.27 3.94 -23.57
CA ASP A 40 22.07 5.35 -23.93
C ASP A 40 20.58 5.69 -23.90
N ILE A 41 19.75 4.90 -24.58
CA ILE A 41 18.28 5.08 -24.58
C ILE A 41 17.67 4.99 -23.16
N LEU A 42 18.15 4.09 -22.30
CA LEU A 42 17.64 3.89 -20.95
C LEU A 42 18.11 4.95 -19.94
N THR A 43 19.14 5.73 -20.26
CA THR A 43 19.82 6.61 -19.29
C THR A 43 19.94 8.06 -19.73
N GLU A 44 19.91 8.32 -21.03
CA GLU A 44 20.03 9.67 -21.56
C GLU A 44 18.64 10.30 -21.74
N TYR A 45 18.45 11.42 -21.04
CA TYR A 45 17.29 12.26 -21.17
C TYR A 45 17.35 13.06 -22.47
N THR A 46 16.34 12.91 -23.33
CA THR A 46 16.16 13.78 -24.49
C THR A 46 15.29 14.97 -24.08
N SER A 47 15.83 16.19 -24.17
CA SER A 47 15.12 17.43 -23.83
C SER A 47 14.00 17.83 -24.81
N GLU A 48 13.57 16.91 -25.68
CA GLU A 48 12.50 17.17 -26.64
C GLU A 48 11.15 16.98 -25.95
N ASP A 49 10.74 18.04 -25.23
CA ASP A 49 9.46 18.52 -24.66
C ASP A 49 8.13 17.71 -24.70
N ASN A 50 8.08 16.46 -25.15
CA ASN A 50 6.81 15.74 -25.36
C ASN A 50 6.58 14.56 -24.40
N CYS A 51 7.51 14.23 -23.49
CA CYS A 51 7.33 13.16 -22.48
C CYS A 51 6.96 11.76 -23.04
N ASP A 52 7.17 11.58 -24.34
CA ASP A 52 6.84 10.38 -25.11
C ASP A 52 8.10 9.61 -25.51
N SER A 53 9.26 9.98 -24.97
CA SER A 53 10.48 9.24 -25.25
C SER A 53 10.41 7.85 -24.60
N PHE A 54 11.12 6.90 -25.19
CA PHE A 54 11.24 5.57 -24.57
C PHE A 54 11.87 5.65 -23.17
N HIS A 55 12.74 6.63 -22.91
CA HIS A 55 13.30 6.87 -21.58
C HIS A 55 12.19 7.21 -20.59
N ASP A 56 11.30 8.14 -20.95
CA ASP A 56 10.21 8.60 -20.08
C ASP A 56 9.19 7.47 -19.83
N GLU A 57 8.81 6.72 -20.87
CA GLU A 57 7.96 5.52 -20.73
C GLU A 57 8.63 4.50 -19.80
N TRP A 58 9.91 4.21 -20.01
CA TRP A 58 10.66 3.25 -19.21
C TRP A 58 10.73 3.66 -17.74
N MET A 59 10.95 4.95 -17.46
CA MET A 59 10.95 5.46 -16.10
C MET A 59 9.58 5.31 -15.44
N ALA A 60 8.48 5.63 -16.13
CA ALA A 60 7.12 5.42 -15.62
C ALA A 60 6.77 3.94 -15.40
N ARG A 61 7.20 3.06 -16.31
CA ARG A 61 6.98 1.62 -16.21
C ARG A 61 7.60 0.98 -14.97
N GLN A 62 8.68 1.54 -14.44
CA GLN A 62 9.32 1.03 -13.22
C GLN A 62 8.41 1.14 -11.98
N CYS A 63 7.39 2.01 -12.01
CA CYS A 63 6.42 2.15 -10.93
C CYS A 63 5.25 1.15 -11.01
N GLN A 64 5.08 0.46 -12.14
CA GLN A 64 4.01 -0.51 -12.34
C GLN A 64 3.96 -1.61 -11.26
N PRO A 65 5.08 -2.17 -10.76
CA PRO A 65 5.04 -3.15 -9.68
C PRO A 65 4.44 -2.60 -8.38
N ASN A 66 4.67 -1.33 -8.05
CA ASN A 66 4.06 -0.70 -6.88
C ASN A 66 2.55 -0.51 -7.10
N MET A 67 2.16 -0.04 -8.29
CA MET A 67 0.76 0.11 -8.67
C MET A 67 0.02 -1.25 -8.62
N ASN A 68 0.62 -2.32 -9.14
CA ASN A 68 0.03 -3.66 -9.10
C ASN A 68 -0.15 -4.17 -7.66
N LYS A 69 0.80 -3.89 -6.76
CA LYS A 69 0.68 -4.26 -5.34
C LYS A 69 -0.45 -3.48 -4.68
N PHE A 70 -0.52 -2.17 -4.94
CA PHE A 70 -1.57 -1.29 -4.45
C PHE A 70 -2.95 -1.77 -4.91
N LEU A 71 -3.16 -1.96 -6.21
CA LEU A 71 -4.45 -2.43 -6.76
C LEU A 71 -4.85 -3.79 -6.16
N LYS A 72 -3.90 -4.72 -6.04
CA LYS A 72 -4.17 -6.04 -5.44
C LYS A 72 -4.63 -5.93 -3.99
N GLU A 73 -4.00 -5.09 -3.18
CA GLU A 73 -4.37 -4.88 -1.78
C GLU A 73 -5.68 -4.06 -1.66
N ALA A 74 -5.93 -3.13 -2.58
CA ALA A 74 -7.18 -2.35 -2.64
C ALA A 74 -8.38 -3.24 -2.98
N GLU A 75 -8.22 -4.17 -3.92
CA GLU A 75 -9.26 -5.12 -4.33
C GLU A 75 -9.52 -6.19 -3.26
N ASN A 76 -8.46 -6.72 -2.66
CA ASN A 76 -8.55 -7.78 -1.65
C ASN A 76 -7.64 -7.47 -0.46
N PRO A 77 -8.11 -6.65 0.50
CA PRO A 77 -7.32 -6.28 1.67
C PRO A 77 -6.92 -7.51 2.48
N THR A 78 -5.63 -7.79 2.53
CA THR A 78 -5.04 -8.85 3.36
C THR A 78 -4.66 -8.34 4.74
N GLY A 79 -4.44 -7.03 4.88
CA GLY A 79 -4.01 -6.37 6.12
C GLY A 79 -2.53 -6.55 6.43
N ASN A 80 -1.77 -7.28 5.59
CA ASN A 80 -0.34 -7.49 5.77
C ASN A 80 0.51 -6.27 5.40
N VAL A 81 -0.02 -5.39 4.55
CA VAL A 81 0.62 -4.15 4.10
C VAL A 81 -0.40 -3.03 4.20
N SER A 82 0.02 -1.86 4.66
CA SER A 82 -0.87 -0.70 4.74
C SER A 82 -1.20 -0.19 3.34
N LEU A 83 -2.49 -0.07 3.03
CA LEU A 83 -2.94 0.55 1.77
C LEU A 83 -2.46 2.00 1.64
N TYR A 84 -2.32 2.70 2.78
CA TYR A 84 -1.72 4.03 2.85
C TYR A 84 -0.24 4.01 2.41
N ASP A 85 0.60 3.17 3.01
CA ASP A 85 2.01 3.05 2.61
C ASP A 85 2.14 2.65 1.13
N LEU A 86 1.26 1.79 0.63
CA LEU A 86 1.24 1.42 -0.79
C LEU A 86 0.87 2.60 -1.68
N CYS A 87 -0.09 3.41 -1.27
CA CYS A 87 -0.48 4.63 -1.94
C CYS A 87 0.70 5.64 -1.99
N ASP A 88 1.33 5.95 -0.85
CA ASP A 88 2.50 6.85 -0.78
C ASP A 88 3.63 6.36 -1.69
N ASN A 89 3.92 5.06 -1.67
CA ASN A 89 4.95 4.46 -2.54
C ASN A 89 4.64 4.55 -4.03
N VAL A 90 3.37 4.59 -4.42
CA VAL A 90 2.97 4.74 -5.83
C VAL A 90 3.05 6.22 -6.23
N ALA A 91 2.51 7.12 -5.40
CA ALA A 91 2.58 8.56 -5.62
C ALA A 91 4.03 9.06 -5.72
N ASP A 92 4.88 8.68 -4.76
CA ASP A 92 6.30 9.02 -4.75
C ASP A 92 7.04 8.48 -5.99
N CYS A 93 6.67 7.29 -6.46
CA CYS A 93 7.32 6.68 -7.62
C CYS A 93 7.00 7.44 -8.91
N TYR A 94 5.74 7.82 -9.10
CA TYR A 94 5.31 8.57 -10.28
C TYR A 94 5.64 10.07 -10.20
N SER A 95 5.97 10.57 -9.02
CA SER A 95 6.31 11.97 -8.80
C SER A 95 7.44 12.44 -9.71
N GLY A 96 7.16 13.49 -10.49
CA GLY A 96 8.12 14.08 -11.43
C GLY A 96 8.32 13.29 -12.74
N LEU A 97 7.59 12.19 -12.96
CA LEU A 97 7.63 11.45 -14.22
C LEU A 97 6.63 12.02 -15.21
N CYS A 98 7.13 12.65 -16.26
CA CYS A 98 6.27 13.43 -17.15
C CYS A 98 5.50 12.59 -18.19
N HIS A 99 5.86 11.31 -18.39
CA HIS A 99 5.09 10.36 -19.21
C HIS A 99 3.77 9.92 -18.57
N VAL A 100 3.62 10.14 -17.27
CA VAL A 100 2.42 9.72 -16.54
C VAL A 100 1.30 10.70 -16.87
N ASN A 101 0.17 10.18 -17.37
CA ASN A 101 -1.01 11.00 -17.62
C ASN A 101 -1.41 11.72 -16.32
N GLN A 102 -1.58 13.04 -16.38
CA GLN A 102 -2.06 13.85 -15.30
C GLN A 102 -3.39 13.31 -14.71
N ASP A 103 -4.29 12.79 -15.54
CA ASP A 103 -5.55 12.19 -15.08
C ASP A 103 -5.33 10.96 -14.17
N LEU A 104 -4.29 10.17 -14.44
CA LEU A 104 -3.98 8.98 -13.64
C LEU A 104 -3.39 9.37 -12.28
N THR A 105 -2.53 10.38 -12.27
CA THR A 105 -1.94 10.91 -11.04
C THR A 105 -3.01 11.57 -10.17
N GLU A 106 -3.87 12.41 -10.76
CA GLU A 106 -4.97 13.06 -10.04
C GLU A 106 -5.97 12.03 -9.47
N ALA A 107 -6.35 11.01 -10.24
CA ALA A 107 -7.23 9.95 -9.75
C ALA A 107 -6.60 9.09 -8.64
N LEU A 108 -5.28 8.88 -8.70
CA LEU A 108 -4.54 8.20 -7.65
C LEU A 108 -4.50 9.06 -6.38
N ASP A 109 -4.15 10.34 -6.50
CA ASP A 109 -4.09 11.30 -5.40
C ASP A 109 -5.46 11.42 -4.71
N GLU A 110 -6.55 11.55 -5.46
CA GLU A 110 -7.91 11.57 -4.89
C GLU A 110 -8.26 10.28 -4.12
N PHE A 111 -7.85 9.13 -4.64
CA PHE A 111 -8.08 7.85 -3.97
C PHE A 111 -7.21 7.71 -2.72
N CYS A 112 -5.97 8.16 -2.81
CA CYS A 112 -5.01 8.22 -1.72
C CYS A 112 -5.50 9.12 -0.58
N ASP A 113 -5.96 10.33 -0.89
CA ASP A 113 -6.59 11.26 0.04
C ASP A 113 -7.83 10.65 0.68
N MET A 114 -8.62 9.86 -0.06
CA MET A 114 -9.77 9.14 0.51
C MET A 114 -9.34 8.05 1.51
N VAL A 115 -8.26 7.33 1.21
CA VAL A 115 -7.69 6.31 2.11
C VAL A 115 -7.10 6.98 3.36
N GLU A 116 -6.40 8.10 3.18
CA GLU A 116 -5.80 8.89 4.25
C GLU A 116 -6.86 9.56 5.13
N ALA A 117 -7.89 10.17 4.56
CA ALA A 117 -9.02 10.74 5.29
C ALA A 117 -9.78 9.67 6.10
N LYS A 118 -9.86 8.44 5.61
CA LYS A 118 -10.38 7.29 6.38
C LYS A 118 -9.41 6.81 7.47
N ALA A 119 -8.12 7.13 7.40
CA ALA A 119 -7.12 6.73 8.40
C ALA A 119 -6.87 7.79 9.49
N LEU A 120 -6.90 9.09 9.15
CA LEU A 120 -6.52 10.20 10.04
C LEU A 120 -7.69 10.77 10.87
N GLU A 121 -8.87 10.94 10.27
CA GLU A 121 -10.11 11.34 10.96
C GLU A 121 -11.18 10.28 10.76
N PRO A 122 -11.21 9.24 11.61
CA PRO A 122 -12.20 8.20 11.44
C PRO A 122 -13.60 8.77 11.75
N LYS A 123 -14.31 9.16 10.68
CA LYS A 123 -15.69 9.65 10.72
C LYS A 123 -16.72 8.52 10.64
N THR A 124 -16.26 7.29 10.40
CA THR A 124 -17.10 6.08 10.37
C THR A 124 -16.62 5.05 11.40
N PHE A 125 -17.54 4.18 11.81
CA PHE A 125 -17.25 3.05 12.71
C PHE A 125 -16.04 2.21 12.22
N TYR A 126 -16.03 1.81 10.94
CA TYR A 126 -14.98 0.98 10.37
C TYR A 126 -13.62 1.68 10.31
N SER A 127 -13.56 2.95 9.90
CA SER A 127 -12.31 3.73 9.94
C SER A 127 -11.72 3.81 11.35
N CYS A 128 -12.58 3.96 12.35
CA CYS A 128 -12.15 4.06 13.74
C CYS A 128 -11.59 2.72 14.24
N MET A 129 -12.23 1.60 13.89
CA MET A 129 -11.73 0.27 14.22
C MET A 129 -10.35 0.00 13.61
N VAL A 130 -10.11 0.43 12.36
CA VAL A 130 -8.79 0.31 11.70
C VAL A 130 -7.74 1.15 12.44
N LYS A 131 -8.07 2.39 12.82
CA LYS A 131 -7.18 3.26 13.61
C LYS A 131 -6.79 2.60 14.94
N ILE A 132 -7.75 2.00 15.63
CA ILE A 132 -7.51 1.31 16.91
C ILE A 132 -6.61 0.08 16.73
N LEU A 133 -6.84 -0.73 15.69
CA LEU A 133 -6.02 -1.91 15.40
C LEU A 133 -4.57 -1.56 15.05
N LYS A 134 -4.36 -0.42 14.38
CA LYS A 134 -3.05 0.04 13.90
C LYS A 134 -2.30 0.98 14.84
N SER A 135 -2.95 1.50 15.88
CA SER A 135 -2.35 2.45 16.81
C SER A 135 -1.14 1.84 17.55
N ASP A 136 0.06 2.41 17.46
CA ASP A 136 1.20 1.97 18.29
C ASP A 136 1.07 2.39 19.77
N ALA A 137 0.04 3.19 20.11
CA ALA A 137 -0.23 3.56 21.49
C ALA A 137 -0.66 2.35 22.33
N ASN A 138 -0.11 2.25 23.54
CA ASN A 138 -0.65 1.37 24.57
C ASN A 138 -2.07 1.82 24.89
N LEU A 139 -3.05 0.94 24.62
CA LEU A 139 -4.45 1.17 24.95
C LEU A 139 -4.66 1.05 26.47
N GLU A 140 -4.36 2.12 27.21
CA GLU A 140 -4.44 2.18 28.68
C GLU A 140 -5.88 2.25 29.24
N TYR A 141 -6.81 1.50 28.64
CA TYR A 141 -8.19 1.41 29.11
C TYR A 141 -8.35 0.26 30.11
N ASP A 142 -9.08 0.47 31.20
CA ASP A 142 -9.30 -0.55 32.24
C ASP A 142 -9.91 -1.83 31.68
N CYS A 143 -10.85 -1.72 30.75
CA CYS A 143 -11.49 -2.87 30.11
C CYS A 143 -10.51 -3.64 29.21
N VAL A 144 -9.59 -2.95 28.54
CA VAL A 144 -8.54 -3.57 27.72
C VAL A 144 -7.53 -4.29 28.62
N ARG A 145 -7.07 -3.62 29.69
CA ARG A 145 -6.15 -4.21 30.68
C ARG A 145 -6.75 -5.43 31.38
N ALA A 146 -8.03 -5.37 31.76
CA ALA A 146 -8.71 -6.47 32.44
C ALA A 146 -8.81 -7.74 31.60
N LYS A 147 -8.95 -7.61 30.26
CA LYS A 147 -9.01 -8.72 29.31
C LYS A 147 -7.63 -9.26 28.95
N ASN A 148 -6.59 -8.43 29.02
CA ASN A 148 -5.20 -8.80 28.71
C ASN A 148 -4.41 -9.36 29.92
N ARG A 149 -5.04 -9.56 31.08
CA ARG A 149 -4.40 -10.07 32.32
C ARG A 149 -3.74 -11.46 32.21
N GLY A 150 -3.90 -12.17 31.09
CA GLY A 150 -3.23 -13.44 30.80
C GLY A 150 -1.93 -13.31 29.99
N SER A 151 -1.63 -12.14 29.42
CA SER A 151 -0.41 -11.88 28.66
C SER A 151 0.67 -11.34 29.60
N ASN A 152 1.76 -12.09 29.78
CA ASN A 152 2.92 -11.66 30.58
C ASN A 152 3.82 -10.64 29.84
N GLY A 153 3.37 -10.06 28.72
CA GLY A 153 4.11 -9.08 27.92
C GLY A 153 3.63 -7.65 28.15
N THR A 154 4.54 -6.69 28.14
CA THR A 154 4.24 -5.24 28.19
C THR A 154 3.66 -4.68 26.89
N GLU A 155 3.52 -5.52 25.85
CA GLU A 155 3.19 -5.12 24.49
C GLU A 155 1.87 -5.80 24.05
N ILE A 156 0.87 -4.98 23.70
CA ILE A 156 -0.45 -5.47 23.26
C ILE A 156 -0.35 -5.85 21.78
N THR A 157 -0.43 -7.15 21.47
CA THR A 157 -0.36 -7.66 20.09
C THR A 157 -1.65 -7.38 19.31
N MET A 158 -1.63 -7.50 17.97
CA MET A 158 -2.86 -7.44 17.15
C MET A 158 -3.92 -8.46 17.60
N ALA A 159 -3.49 -9.63 18.09
CA ALA A 159 -4.40 -10.65 18.62
C ALA A 159 -5.08 -10.19 19.92
N ASP A 160 -4.33 -9.53 20.81
CA ASP A 160 -4.88 -8.95 22.06
C ASP A 160 -5.86 -7.81 21.77
N ARG A 161 -5.62 -7.04 20.69
CA ARG A 161 -6.56 -6.00 20.24
C ARG A 161 -7.87 -6.58 19.72
N ALA A 162 -7.83 -7.73 19.04
CA ALA A 162 -9.03 -8.44 18.60
C ALA A 162 -9.87 -8.97 19.79
N VAL A 163 -9.26 -9.27 20.95
CA VAL A 163 -9.95 -9.84 22.12
C VAL A 163 -10.86 -8.84 22.82
N PHE A 164 -10.52 -7.55 22.89
CA PHE A 164 -11.45 -6.57 23.47
C PHE A 164 -12.55 -6.15 22.47
N MET A 165 -12.30 -6.30 21.17
CA MET A 165 -13.25 -5.94 20.10
C MET A 165 -14.51 -6.82 20.05
N VAL A 166 -14.50 -7.97 20.73
CA VAL A 166 -15.72 -8.78 20.95
C VAL A 166 -16.57 -8.29 22.12
N ASP A 167 -16.06 -7.39 22.95
CA ASP A 167 -16.77 -6.77 24.06
C ASP A 167 -17.33 -5.41 23.61
N LYS A 168 -18.66 -5.33 23.47
CA LYS A 168 -19.35 -4.15 22.94
C LYS A 168 -19.01 -2.88 23.70
N GLU A 169 -19.04 -2.95 25.03
CA GLU A 169 -18.84 -1.81 25.91
C GLU A 169 -17.36 -1.39 25.96
N CYS A 170 -16.45 -2.35 25.93
CA CYS A 170 -15.03 -2.01 25.86
C CYS A 170 -14.67 -1.38 24.51
N THR A 171 -15.20 -1.92 23.41
CA THR A 171 -15.01 -1.36 22.06
C THR A 171 -15.54 0.07 22.00
N ARG A 172 -16.73 0.31 22.54
CA ARG A 172 -17.34 1.65 22.64
C ARG A 172 -16.42 2.62 23.37
N THR A 173 -15.96 2.24 24.57
CA THR A 173 -15.10 3.06 25.42
C THR A 173 -13.79 3.45 24.71
N VAL A 174 -13.17 2.51 23.99
CA VAL A 174 -11.94 2.77 23.24
C VAL A 174 -12.22 3.70 22.05
N MET A 175 -13.30 3.47 21.30
CA MET A 175 -13.67 4.31 20.15
C MET A 175 -14.01 5.75 20.57
N GLU A 176 -14.73 5.93 21.67
CA GLU A 176 -15.03 7.27 22.22
C GLU A 176 -13.77 8.05 22.60
N GLY A 177 -12.72 7.35 23.04
CA GLY A 177 -11.45 7.99 23.41
C GLY A 177 -10.50 8.27 22.25
N MET A 178 -10.70 7.63 21.08
CA MET A 178 -9.72 7.66 19.97
C MET A 178 -10.27 8.25 18.66
N CYS A 179 -11.59 8.41 18.55
CA CYS A 179 -12.27 8.73 17.30
C CYS A 179 -13.27 9.87 17.46
N GLU A 180 -13.69 10.45 16.33
CA GLU A 180 -14.69 11.52 16.36
C GLU A 180 -16.07 11.01 16.76
N THR A 181 -16.88 11.89 17.33
CA THR A 181 -18.28 11.60 17.68
C THR A 181 -19.10 11.12 16.48
N THR A 182 -18.74 11.54 15.27
CA THR A 182 -19.39 11.10 14.02
C THR A 182 -19.22 9.61 13.77
N ALA A 183 -18.07 9.01 14.12
CA ALA A 183 -17.89 7.56 14.03
C ALA A 183 -18.74 6.77 15.03
N MET A 184 -19.27 7.44 16.06
CA MET A 184 -20.11 6.83 17.08
C MET A 184 -21.60 6.87 16.72
N SER A 185 -22.01 7.63 15.71
CA SER A 185 -23.44 7.84 15.40
C SER A 185 -24.19 6.57 15.01
N THR A 186 -23.49 5.59 14.45
CA THR A 186 -24.04 4.29 14.02
C THR A 186 -23.41 3.11 14.76
N PHE A 187 -22.74 3.36 15.89
CA PHE A 187 -21.91 2.37 16.60
C PHE A 187 -22.67 1.07 16.88
N ASP A 188 -23.88 1.16 17.43
CA ASP A 188 -24.65 -0.03 17.83
C ASP A 188 -25.01 -0.91 16.64
N GLU A 189 -25.48 -0.31 15.55
CA GLU A 189 -25.88 -1.02 14.34
C GLU A 189 -24.67 -1.67 13.65
N ASP A 190 -23.56 -0.93 13.55
CA ASP A 190 -22.38 -1.39 12.82
C ASP A 190 -21.59 -2.44 13.62
N TRP A 191 -21.54 -2.33 14.95
CA TRP A 191 -21.00 -3.37 15.81
C TRP A 191 -21.79 -4.67 15.67
N GLU A 192 -23.13 -4.60 15.67
CA GLU A 192 -23.98 -5.78 15.48
C GLU A 192 -23.79 -6.43 14.11
N LYS A 193 -23.70 -5.64 13.03
CA LYS A 193 -23.36 -6.15 11.69
C LYS A 193 -22.02 -6.88 11.68
N GLN A 194 -20.98 -6.29 12.29
CA GLN A 194 -19.65 -6.91 12.38
C GLN A 194 -19.69 -8.24 13.14
N GLN A 195 -20.37 -8.30 14.29
CA GLN A 195 -20.49 -9.54 15.06
C GLN A 195 -21.26 -10.63 14.31
N ASN A 196 -22.31 -10.25 13.58
CA ASN A 196 -23.10 -11.18 12.78
C ASN A 196 -22.28 -11.73 11.60
N SER A 197 -21.48 -10.89 10.93
CA SER A 197 -20.57 -11.33 9.87
C SER A 197 -19.49 -12.28 10.39
N ALA A 198 -18.89 -12.00 11.55
CA ALA A 198 -17.89 -12.87 12.17
C ALA A 198 -18.47 -14.24 12.58
N ARG A 199 -19.70 -14.24 13.12
CA ARG A 199 -20.42 -15.49 13.48
C ARG A 199 -20.76 -16.34 12.25
N ASN A 200 -21.19 -15.70 11.17
CA ASN A 200 -21.52 -16.40 9.93
C ASN A 200 -20.28 -17.01 9.25
N GLN A 201 -19.12 -16.35 9.31
CA GLN A 201 -17.86 -16.92 8.83
C GLN A 201 -17.37 -18.10 9.68
N SER A 202 -17.65 -18.08 10.99
CA SER A 202 -17.31 -19.15 11.94
C SER A 202 -18.14 -20.43 11.77
N GLN A 203 -19.28 -20.35 11.10
CA GLN A 203 -20.18 -21.49 10.86
C GLN A 203 -19.94 -22.19 9.52
N ILE A 204 -19.04 -21.67 8.69
CA ILE A 204 -18.69 -22.20 7.36
C ILE A 204 -17.43 -23.09 7.42
N ILE A 205 -16.82 -23.24 8.61
CA ILE A 205 -15.63 -24.09 8.85
C ILE A 205 -16.02 -25.34 9.64
#